data_AF-A0A7G6YQ20-F1
#
_entry.id   AF-A0A7G6YQ20-F1
#
_cell.length_a   1.000
_cell.length_b   1.000
_cell.length_c   1.000
_cell.angle_alpha   90.00
_cell.angle_beta   90.00
_cell.angle_gamma   90.00
#
_symmetry.space_group_name_H-M   'P 1'
#
loop_
_entity.id
_entity.type
_entity.pdbx_description
1 polymer ?
#
loop_
_entity_poly.entity_id
_entity_poly.type
_entity_poly.pdbx_seq_one_letter_code
_entity_poly.pdbx_strand_id
1 'polypeptide(L)'
;MLSFTHSPDHSLRPLPPTTYAQLAPALSALGMATQHFFQVPAAATAQEAITALTRLDAPTVAQLAGLASTAELEETIATRPLRLYDYVLLGRAALISPLGAAVRAYLRQHMQLSDEELESLFTYCLQLSAELENALEQFLAGPSGAAALAPLRRRQQQIEAVFEQHEASLRPALPPAATLGFDEGRLQLLRLALLLTQELRHTTAASAHPLLKALPSLTTLSDSAIEAITTRLSAVEAGERLPLSLPELVLLYQVLHVCALAFVSDVLGTLGLEDALPLADYPVAATPGTSRQAVAALATGFIGWVDREFGQEPTVQQARQEIAALAELLG
;
A
#
# COMPACT_ATOMS: atom_id res chain seq x y z
N MET A 1 2.81 19.98 -24.74
CA MET A 1 1.35 19.90 -24.93
C MET A 1 1.11 19.17 -26.24
N LEU A 2 0.68 17.90 -26.16
CA LEU A 2 0.15 17.18 -27.32
C LEU A 2 -1.21 17.81 -27.64
N SER A 3 -1.25 18.74 -28.58
CA SER A 3 -2.52 19.15 -29.17
C SER A 3 -2.97 18.05 -30.12
N PHE A 4 -3.74 17.09 -29.61
CA PHE A 4 -4.68 16.35 -30.44
C PHE A 4 -5.71 17.37 -30.94
N THR A 5 -5.39 18.03 -32.06
CA THR A 5 -6.20 19.14 -32.57
C THR A 5 -7.61 18.67 -32.80
N HIS A 6 -8.54 19.40 -32.17
CA HIS A 6 -9.98 19.29 -32.23
C HIS A 6 -10.44 19.40 -33.70
N SER A 7 -10.45 18.27 -34.40
CA SER A 7 -11.19 18.09 -35.65
C SER A 7 -12.24 17.01 -35.39
N PRO A 8 -13.50 17.23 -35.78
CA PRO A 8 -14.58 16.26 -35.60
C PRO A 8 -14.43 14.99 -36.49
N ASP A 9 -13.24 14.77 -37.07
CA ASP A 9 -12.92 13.59 -37.85
C ASP A 9 -12.16 12.58 -36.98
N HIS A 10 -12.73 11.38 -36.91
CA HIS A 10 -12.38 10.18 -36.12
C HIS A 10 -10.96 9.61 -36.26
N SER A 11 -9.93 10.41 -36.54
CA SER A 11 -8.69 9.87 -37.06
C SER A 11 -7.53 10.10 -36.09
N LEU A 12 -7.19 9.07 -35.30
CA LEU A 12 -5.83 8.86 -34.77
C LEU A 12 -4.81 8.62 -35.92
N ARG A 13 -5.10 9.05 -37.14
CA ARG A 13 -4.38 8.69 -38.35
C ARG A 13 -4.30 9.84 -39.35
N PRO A 14 -3.13 10.02 -39.99
CA PRO A 14 -1.83 9.47 -39.62
C PRO A 14 -1.30 10.14 -38.33
N LEU A 15 -0.65 9.37 -37.45
CA LEU A 15 0.08 9.93 -36.32
C LEU A 15 1.34 10.64 -36.84
N PRO A 16 1.69 11.81 -36.29
CA PRO A 16 2.98 12.43 -36.55
C PRO A 16 4.14 11.43 -36.31
N PRO A 17 5.21 11.47 -37.13
CA PRO A 17 6.32 10.51 -37.00
C PRO A 17 7.01 10.57 -35.63
N THR A 18 6.90 11.69 -34.92
CA THR A 18 7.47 11.93 -33.58
C THR A 18 6.57 11.46 -32.43
N THR A 19 5.34 10.99 -32.69
CA THR A 19 4.37 10.64 -31.64
C THR A 19 4.88 9.53 -30.73
N TYR A 20 5.49 8.48 -31.28
CA TYR A 20 6.07 7.43 -30.44
C TYR A 20 7.19 7.96 -29.55
N ALA A 21 8.09 8.80 -30.07
CA ALA A 21 9.18 9.36 -29.27
C ALA A 21 8.67 10.19 -28.07
N GLN A 22 7.50 10.82 -28.19
CA GLN A 22 6.88 11.59 -27.12
C GLN A 22 6.16 10.69 -26.10
N LEU A 23 5.57 9.58 -26.55
CA LEU A 23 4.86 8.61 -25.69
C LEU A 23 5.77 7.53 -25.10
N ALA A 24 6.96 7.31 -25.67
CA ALA A 24 7.86 6.22 -25.31
C ALA A 24 8.18 6.17 -23.80
N PRO A 25 8.45 7.29 -23.10
CA PRO A 25 8.66 7.26 -21.65
C PRO A 25 7.45 6.72 -20.89
N ALA A 26 6.24 7.18 -21.24
CA ALA A 26 5.00 6.73 -20.62
C ALA A 26 4.71 5.27 -20.94
N LEU A 27 4.81 4.85 -22.20
CA LEU A 27 4.59 3.46 -22.62
C LEU A 27 5.60 2.50 -21.97
N SER A 28 6.85 2.93 -21.78
CA SER A 28 7.88 2.17 -21.08
C SER A 28 7.55 2.02 -19.59
N ALA A 29 7.10 3.09 -18.92
CA ALA A 29 6.69 3.04 -17.53
C ALA A 29 5.48 2.12 -17.32
N LEU A 30 4.47 2.21 -18.19
CA LEU A 30 3.32 1.30 -18.21
C LEU A 30 3.77 -0.15 -18.46
N GLY A 31 4.72 -0.36 -19.37
CA GLY A 31 5.27 -1.67 -19.68
C GLY A 31 5.97 -2.32 -18.50
N MET A 32 6.83 -1.57 -17.81
CA MET A 32 7.48 -2.05 -16.58
C MET A 32 6.47 -2.39 -15.49
N ALA A 33 5.46 -1.54 -15.27
CA ALA A 33 4.45 -1.77 -14.24
C ALA A 33 3.56 -2.99 -14.54
N THR A 34 3.10 -3.14 -15.78
CA THR A 34 2.28 -4.29 -16.20
C THR A 34 3.07 -5.59 -16.23
N GLN A 35 4.32 -5.57 -16.69
CA GLN A 35 5.20 -6.74 -16.63
C GLN A 35 5.47 -7.16 -15.19
N HIS A 36 5.76 -6.19 -14.31
CA HIS A 36 5.94 -6.46 -12.89
C HIS A 36 4.68 -7.07 -12.26
N PHE A 37 3.50 -6.52 -12.56
CA PHE A 37 2.21 -7.07 -12.10
C PHE A 37 2.07 -8.56 -12.42
N PHE A 38 2.39 -8.98 -13.65
CA PHE A 38 2.31 -10.39 -14.07
C PHE A 38 3.46 -11.29 -13.57
N GLN A 39 4.51 -10.71 -12.98
CA GLN A 39 5.64 -11.45 -12.41
C GLN A 39 5.50 -11.69 -10.91
N VAL A 40 4.65 -10.93 -10.21
CA VAL A 40 4.46 -11.04 -8.76
C VAL A 40 3.62 -12.28 -8.44
N PRO A 41 4.16 -13.33 -7.79
CA PRO A 41 3.40 -14.55 -7.53
C PRO A 41 2.22 -14.33 -6.56
N ALA A 42 2.39 -13.41 -5.61
CA ALA A 42 1.35 -13.04 -4.65
C ALA A 42 0.10 -12.43 -5.31
N ALA A 43 0.24 -11.90 -6.54
CA ALA A 43 -0.83 -11.28 -7.29
C ALA A 43 -1.62 -12.27 -8.18
N ALA A 44 -1.40 -13.59 -8.05
CA ALA A 44 -2.01 -14.60 -8.94
C ALA A 44 -3.54 -14.47 -9.08
N THR A 45 -4.26 -14.24 -7.99
CA THR A 45 -5.72 -14.05 -8.02
C THR A 45 -6.14 -12.76 -8.73
N ALA A 46 -5.41 -11.67 -8.52
CA ALA A 46 -5.61 -10.42 -9.24
C ALA A 46 -5.28 -10.58 -10.74
N GLN A 47 -4.20 -11.30 -11.08
CA GLN A 47 -3.81 -11.59 -12.46
C GLN A 47 -4.89 -12.39 -13.19
N GLU A 48 -5.48 -13.41 -12.56
CA GLU A 48 -6.59 -14.19 -13.12
C GLU A 48 -7.82 -13.30 -13.38
N ALA A 49 -8.18 -12.45 -12.41
CA ALA A 49 -9.30 -11.52 -12.55
C ALA A 49 -9.07 -10.52 -13.70
N ILE A 50 -7.89 -9.91 -13.79
CA ILE A 50 -7.52 -9.00 -14.89
C ILE A 50 -7.53 -9.72 -16.23
N THR A 51 -6.98 -10.94 -16.30
CA THR A 51 -6.95 -11.75 -17.52
C THR A 51 -8.37 -12.09 -17.97
N ALA A 52 -9.28 -12.42 -17.04
CA ALA A 52 -10.68 -12.67 -17.36
C ALA A 52 -11.41 -11.42 -17.90
N LEU A 53 -11.12 -10.24 -17.36
CA LEU A 53 -11.75 -8.97 -17.74
C LEU A 53 -11.25 -8.42 -19.10
N THR A 54 -9.94 -8.50 -19.33
CA THR A 54 -9.26 -7.81 -20.44
C THR A 54 -8.71 -8.75 -21.51
N ARG A 55 -8.58 -10.05 -21.19
CA ARG A 55 -7.82 -11.03 -21.98
C ARG A 55 -6.34 -10.68 -22.16
N LEU A 56 -5.81 -9.75 -21.36
CA LEU A 56 -4.37 -9.51 -21.28
C LEU A 56 -3.74 -10.56 -20.39
N ASP A 57 -2.70 -11.18 -20.90
CA ASP A 57 -1.82 -12.12 -20.19
C ASP A 57 -0.37 -11.64 -20.31
N ALA A 58 0.53 -12.30 -19.57
CA ALA A 58 1.97 -11.98 -19.59
C ALA A 58 2.58 -11.90 -21.02
N PRO A 59 2.34 -12.84 -21.96
CA PRO A 59 2.91 -12.73 -23.30
C PRO A 59 2.30 -11.60 -24.12
N THR A 60 1.00 -11.32 -23.99
CA THR A 60 0.37 -10.18 -24.68
C THR A 60 0.90 -8.85 -24.14
N VAL A 61 1.11 -8.74 -22.82
CA VAL A 61 1.73 -7.57 -22.21
C VAL A 61 3.17 -7.39 -22.68
N ALA A 62 3.96 -8.46 -22.73
CA ALA A 62 5.33 -8.40 -23.26
C ALA A 62 5.36 -7.92 -24.71
N GLN A 63 4.39 -8.35 -25.54
CA GLN A 63 4.25 -7.87 -26.91
C GLN A 63 3.94 -6.37 -26.97
N LEU A 64 2.99 -5.89 -26.16
CA LEU A 64 2.57 -4.48 -26.15
C LEU A 64 3.64 -3.56 -25.54
N ALA A 65 4.38 -4.02 -24.53
CA ALA A 65 5.52 -3.32 -23.96
C ALA A 65 6.72 -3.29 -24.91
N GLY A 66 6.77 -4.18 -25.90
CA GLY A 66 7.82 -4.28 -26.92
C GLY A 66 7.60 -3.39 -28.15
N LEU A 67 6.53 -2.59 -28.20
CA LEU A 67 6.36 -1.58 -29.25
C LEU A 67 7.55 -0.62 -29.21
N ALA A 68 8.16 -0.35 -30.35
CA ALA A 68 9.40 0.43 -30.47
C ALA A 68 9.31 1.57 -31.49
N SER A 69 8.20 1.69 -32.22
CA SER A 69 8.05 2.70 -33.28
C SER A 69 6.63 3.24 -33.45
N THR A 70 6.52 4.40 -34.09
CA THR A 70 5.23 5.01 -34.46
C THR A 70 4.43 4.09 -35.39
N ALA A 71 5.09 3.40 -36.33
CA ALA A 71 4.42 2.50 -37.26
C ALA A 71 3.77 1.29 -36.55
N GLU A 72 4.48 0.68 -35.60
CA GLU A 72 3.94 -0.44 -34.81
C GLU A 72 2.79 0.01 -33.91
N LEU A 73 2.88 1.23 -33.34
CA LEU A 73 1.80 1.82 -32.56
C LEU A 73 0.55 2.06 -33.43
N GLU A 74 0.72 2.64 -34.63
CA GLU A 74 -0.38 2.87 -35.59
C GLU A 74 -1.02 1.57 -36.08
N GLU A 75 -0.23 0.53 -36.29
CA GLU A 75 -0.72 -0.80 -36.64
C GLU A 75 -1.52 -1.41 -35.48
N THR A 76 -1.02 -1.29 -34.27
CA THR A 76 -1.70 -1.78 -33.06
C THR A 76 -3.02 -1.05 -32.83
N ILE A 77 -3.06 0.27 -33.01
CA ILE A 77 -4.29 1.08 -32.93
C ILE A 77 -5.32 0.62 -33.95
N ALA A 78 -4.93 0.26 -35.18
CA ALA A 78 -5.90 -0.19 -36.17
C ALA A 78 -6.37 -1.63 -36.01
N THR A 79 -5.47 -2.52 -35.61
CA THR A 79 -5.79 -3.96 -35.57
C THR A 79 -6.37 -4.37 -34.23
N ARG A 80 -5.94 -3.74 -33.13
CA ARG A 80 -6.26 -4.15 -31.75
C ARG A 80 -6.39 -2.95 -30.78
N PRO A 81 -7.22 -1.93 -31.09
CA PRO A 81 -7.31 -0.72 -30.25
C PRO A 81 -7.76 -1.00 -28.82
N LEU A 82 -8.71 -1.94 -28.64
CA LEU A 82 -9.21 -2.30 -27.32
C LEU A 82 -8.12 -2.94 -26.44
N ARG A 83 -7.21 -3.72 -27.03
CA ARG A 83 -6.09 -4.31 -26.26
C ARG A 83 -5.09 -3.26 -25.81
N LEU A 84 -4.81 -2.27 -26.68
CA LEU A 84 -3.94 -1.17 -26.32
C LEU A 84 -4.59 -0.30 -25.22
N TYR A 85 -5.90 -0.06 -25.30
CA TYR A 85 -6.65 0.62 -24.25
C TYR A 85 -6.59 -0.14 -22.92
N ASP A 86 -6.89 -1.43 -22.92
CA ASP A 86 -6.82 -2.27 -21.71
C ASP A 86 -5.40 -2.28 -21.10
N TYR A 87 -4.36 -2.26 -21.95
CA TYR A 87 -2.97 -2.21 -21.51
C TYR A 87 -2.63 -0.87 -20.84
N VAL A 88 -3.10 0.24 -21.41
CA VAL A 88 -2.92 1.57 -20.82
C VAL A 88 -3.64 1.64 -19.47
N LEU A 89 -4.89 1.18 -19.38
CA LEU A 89 -5.65 1.13 -18.13
C LEU A 89 -4.92 0.32 -17.06
N LEU A 90 -4.51 -0.92 -17.40
CA LEU A 90 -3.80 -1.80 -16.49
C LEU A 90 -2.48 -1.20 -16.03
N GLY A 91 -1.71 -0.60 -16.94
CA GLY A 91 -0.43 0.02 -16.60
C GLY A 91 -0.59 1.22 -15.69
N ARG A 92 -1.61 2.05 -15.90
CA ARG A 92 -1.90 3.20 -15.03
C ARG A 92 -2.31 2.73 -13.64
N ALA A 93 -3.23 1.77 -13.55
CA ALA A 93 -3.61 1.17 -12.28
C ALA A 93 -2.41 0.58 -11.54
N ALA A 94 -1.54 -0.16 -12.23
CA ALA A 94 -0.33 -0.72 -11.64
C ALA A 94 0.67 0.36 -11.16
N LEU A 95 0.87 1.44 -11.92
CA LEU A 95 1.75 2.55 -11.55
C LEU A 95 1.26 3.34 -10.32
N ILE A 96 -0.06 3.45 -10.16
CA ILE A 96 -0.68 4.16 -9.03
C ILE A 96 -0.75 3.26 -7.78
N SER A 97 -0.84 1.94 -7.98
CA SER A 97 -0.85 0.94 -6.90
C SER A 97 0.53 0.80 -6.21
N PRO A 98 0.62 0.02 -5.12
CA PRO A 98 1.90 -0.29 -4.47
C PRO A 98 2.96 -0.90 -5.39
N LEU A 99 2.58 -1.52 -6.51
CA LEU A 99 3.51 -2.04 -7.52
C LEU A 99 4.34 -0.93 -8.20
N GLY A 100 3.81 0.30 -8.24
CA GLY A 100 4.54 1.45 -8.77
C GLY A 100 5.84 1.74 -8.01
N ALA A 101 5.94 1.34 -6.74
CA ALA A 101 7.15 1.50 -5.94
C ALA A 101 8.35 0.75 -6.53
N ALA A 102 8.14 -0.45 -7.10
CA ALA A 102 9.20 -1.22 -7.74
C ALA A 102 9.72 -0.51 -9.01
N VAL A 103 8.81 0.06 -9.80
CA VAL A 103 9.16 0.83 -11.00
C VAL A 103 9.92 2.10 -10.63
N ARG A 104 9.49 2.80 -9.57
CA ARG A 104 10.18 3.98 -9.01
C ARG A 104 11.59 3.62 -8.54
N ALA A 105 11.74 2.52 -7.80
CA ALA A 105 13.04 2.05 -7.33
C ALA A 105 13.99 1.72 -8.49
N TYR A 106 13.48 1.04 -9.51
CA TYR A 106 14.25 0.73 -10.73
C TYR A 106 14.71 2.00 -11.45
N LEU A 107 13.80 2.94 -11.70
CA LEU A 107 14.14 4.21 -12.38
C LEU A 107 15.12 5.04 -11.56
N ARG A 108 14.97 5.10 -10.23
CA ARG A 108 15.93 5.77 -9.34
C ARG A 108 17.32 5.16 -9.48
N GLN A 109 17.43 3.83 -9.46
CA GLN A 109 18.72 3.14 -9.54
C GLN A 109 19.40 3.31 -10.91
N HIS A 110 18.63 3.25 -11.99
CA HIS A 110 19.18 3.31 -13.35
C HIS A 110 19.44 4.72 -13.85
N MET A 111 18.65 5.71 -13.43
CA MET A 111 18.77 7.09 -13.91
C MET A 111 19.44 8.04 -12.89
N GLN A 112 19.70 7.57 -11.67
CA GLN A 112 20.31 8.37 -10.58
C GLN A 112 19.55 9.68 -10.30
N LEU A 113 18.23 9.65 -10.45
CA LEU A 113 17.36 10.81 -10.22
C LEU A 113 17.16 11.06 -8.73
N SER A 114 17.06 12.32 -8.35
CA SER A 114 16.52 12.73 -7.05
C SER A 114 15.04 12.36 -6.93
N ASP A 115 14.51 12.35 -5.70
CA ASP A 115 13.09 12.05 -5.47
C ASP A 115 12.16 13.07 -6.14
N GLU A 116 12.53 14.35 -6.15
CA GLU A 116 11.74 15.40 -6.83
C GLU A 116 11.69 15.23 -8.36
N GLU A 117 12.83 14.88 -8.97
CA GLU A 117 12.91 14.60 -10.41
C GLU A 117 12.13 13.33 -10.78
N LEU A 118 12.18 12.31 -9.93
CA LEU A 118 11.44 11.06 -10.12
C LEU A 118 9.92 11.31 -10.04
N GLU A 119 9.46 12.06 -9.04
CA GLU A 119 8.03 12.44 -8.95
C GLU A 119 7.58 13.26 -10.16
N SER A 120 8.41 14.19 -10.63
CA SER A 120 8.12 15.00 -11.82
C SER A 120 8.00 14.12 -13.07
N LEU A 121 8.90 13.16 -13.25
CA LEU A 121 8.88 12.20 -14.35
C LEU A 121 7.62 11.31 -14.31
N PHE A 122 7.27 10.79 -13.14
CA PHE A 122 6.06 9.96 -12.97
C PHE A 122 4.79 10.74 -13.24
N THR A 123 4.71 11.97 -12.70
CA THR A 123 3.58 12.88 -12.97
C THR A 123 3.42 13.11 -14.47
N TYR A 124 4.53 13.37 -15.17
CA TYR A 124 4.53 13.54 -16.62
C TYR A 124 4.07 12.27 -17.36
N CYS A 125 4.55 11.10 -16.97
CA CYS A 125 4.14 9.82 -17.57
C CYS A 125 2.66 9.51 -17.35
N LEU A 126 2.13 9.81 -16.15
CA LEU A 126 0.71 9.63 -15.83
C LEU A 126 -0.19 10.60 -16.61
N GLN A 127 0.26 11.84 -16.81
CA GLN A 127 -0.45 12.82 -17.65
C GLN A 127 -0.50 12.37 -19.11
N LEU A 128 0.65 11.99 -19.69
CA LEU A 128 0.71 11.49 -21.07
C LEU A 128 -0.13 10.22 -21.29
N SER A 129 -0.11 9.30 -20.33
CA SER A 129 -0.93 8.08 -20.43
C SER A 129 -2.42 8.37 -20.30
N ALA A 130 -2.82 9.35 -19.51
CA ALA A 130 -4.21 9.83 -19.46
C ALA A 130 -4.64 10.50 -20.79
N GLU A 131 -3.76 11.28 -21.43
CA GLU A 131 -4.03 11.84 -22.75
C GLU A 131 -4.21 10.73 -23.80
N LEU A 132 -3.33 9.72 -23.79
CA LEU A 132 -3.43 8.55 -24.67
C LEU A 132 -4.71 7.75 -24.44
N GLU A 133 -5.08 7.50 -23.19
CA GLU A 133 -6.32 6.82 -22.82
C GLU A 133 -7.53 7.56 -23.38
N ASN A 134 -7.65 8.86 -23.13
CA ASN A 134 -8.75 9.68 -23.65
C ASN A 134 -8.82 9.63 -25.19
N ALA A 135 -7.67 9.65 -25.87
CA ALA A 135 -7.61 9.57 -27.31
C ALA A 135 -8.07 8.17 -27.82
N LEU A 136 -7.70 7.10 -27.13
CA LEU A 136 -8.15 5.73 -27.43
C LEU A 136 -9.65 5.54 -27.14
N GLU A 137 -10.18 6.13 -26.07
CA GLU A 137 -11.61 6.11 -25.77
C GLU A 137 -12.43 6.78 -26.87
N GLN A 138 -12.01 7.96 -27.31
CA GLN A 138 -12.68 8.68 -28.39
C GLN A 138 -12.63 7.90 -29.71
N PHE A 139 -11.50 7.25 -29.97
CA PHE A 139 -11.34 6.39 -31.15
C PHE A 139 -12.24 5.15 -31.09
N LEU A 140 -12.30 4.47 -29.94
CA LEU A 140 -13.14 3.29 -29.73
C LEU A 140 -14.64 3.61 -29.72
N ALA A 141 -15.02 4.78 -29.19
CA ALA A 141 -16.41 5.21 -29.16
C ALA A 141 -16.99 5.48 -30.56
N GLY A 142 -16.13 5.90 -31.50
CA GLY A 142 -16.54 6.16 -32.87
C GLY A 142 -17.74 7.13 -32.95
N PRO A 143 -18.56 7.07 -34.03
CA PRO A 143 -19.70 7.98 -34.20
C PRO A 143 -20.83 7.69 -33.21
N SER A 144 -20.75 6.58 -32.47
CA SER A 144 -21.74 6.16 -31.47
C SER A 144 -21.66 6.96 -30.16
N GLY A 145 -20.60 7.76 -29.97
CA GLY A 145 -20.49 8.74 -28.89
C GLY A 145 -20.69 8.14 -27.49
N ALA A 146 -21.51 8.81 -26.66
CA ALA A 146 -21.66 8.50 -25.24
C ALA A 146 -22.14 7.07 -24.92
N ALA A 147 -22.90 6.43 -25.81
CA ALA A 147 -23.39 5.07 -25.60
C ALA A 147 -22.27 4.01 -25.65
N ALA A 148 -21.24 4.26 -26.46
CA ALA A 148 -20.07 3.39 -26.57
C ALA A 148 -19.04 3.61 -25.45
N LEU A 149 -19.10 4.75 -24.74
CA LEU A 149 -18.23 5.04 -23.60
C LEU A 149 -18.63 4.31 -22.31
N ALA A 150 -19.93 4.04 -22.11
CA ALA A 150 -20.44 3.37 -20.91
C ALA A 150 -19.76 2.01 -20.63
N PRO A 151 -19.60 1.08 -21.59
CA PRO A 151 -18.88 -0.17 -21.35
C PRO A 151 -17.38 0.02 -21.09
N LEU A 152 -16.73 1.02 -21.71
CA LEU A 152 -15.31 1.33 -21.49
C LEU A 152 -15.08 1.84 -20.07
N ARG A 153 -15.90 2.79 -19.61
CA ARG A 153 -15.86 3.30 -18.23
C ARG A 153 -16.16 2.23 -17.19
N ARG A 154 -17.12 1.35 -17.46
CA ARG A 154 -17.39 0.20 -16.57
C ARG A 154 -16.17 -0.70 -16.47
N ARG A 155 -15.46 -0.92 -17.58
CA ARG A 155 -14.24 -1.73 -17.59
C ARG A 155 -13.12 -1.07 -16.78
N GLN A 156 -12.90 0.23 -16.94
CA GLN A 156 -11.96 0.98 -16.11
C GLN A 156 -12.26 0.78 -14.61
N GLN A 157 -13.52 1.00 -14.21
CA GLN A 157 -13.95 0.80 -12.81
C GLN A 157 -13.73 -0.63 -12.31
N GLN A 158 -13.93 -1.63 -13.17
CA GLN A 158 -13.68 -3.03 -12.80
C GLN A 158 -12.20 -3.32 -12.58
N ILE A 159 -11.31 -2.73 -13.38
CA ILE A 159 -9.86 -2.87 -13.19
C ILE A 159 -9.44 -2.19 -11.89
N GLU A 160 -9.90 -0.95 -11.66
CA GLU A 160 -9.63 -0.21 -10.41
C GLU A 160 -10.09 -1.01 -9.19
N ALA A 161 -11.32 -1.55 -9.22
CA ALA A 161 -11.86 -2.38 -8.14
C ALA A 161 -11.03 -3.65 -7.87
N VAL A 162 -10.47 -4.30 -8.92
CA VAL A 162 -9.58 -5.45 -8.72
C VAL A 162 -8.28 -5.02 -8.00
N PHE A 163 -7.71 -3.88 -8.36
CA PHE A 163 -6.50 -3.36 -7.69
C PHE A 163 -6.77 -2.99 -6.23
N GLU A 164 -7.91 -2.35 -5.94
CA GLU A 164 -8.33 -2.02 -4.58
C GLU A 164 -8.57 -3.29 -3.74
N GLN A 165 -9.33 -4.25 -4.27
CA GLN A 165 -9.63 -5.50 -3.58
C GLN A 165 -8.37 -6.32 -3.26
N HIS A 166 -7.35 -6.24 -4.11
CA HIS A 166 -6.13 -7.02 -3.99
C HIS A 166 -4.92 -6.21 -3.51
N GLU A 167 -5.10 -4.98 -3.03
CA GLU A 167 -4.00 -4.05 -2.70
C GLU A 167 -2.94 -4.68 -1.78
N ALA A 168 -3.38 -5.42 -0.75
CA ALA A 168 -2.48 -6.10 0.19
C ALA A 168 -1.58 -7.13 -0.49
N SER A 169 -2.10 -7.88 -1.47
CA SER A 169 -1.34 -8.89 -2.23
C SER A 169 -0.39 -8.29 -3.27
N LEU A 170 -0.62 -7.04 -3.65
CA LEU A 170 0.18 -6.28 -4.62
C LEU A 170 1.39 -5.58 -3.96
N ARG A 171 1.44 -5.50 -2.63
CA ARG A 171 2.60 -4.95 -1.92
C ARG A 171 3.78 -5.92 -2.03
N PRO A 172 4.99 -5.45 -2.40
CA PRO A 172 6.16 -6.32 -2.45
C PRO A 172 6.44 -6.91 -1.07
N ALA A 173 6.61 -8.23 -1.00
CA ALA A 173 6.96 -8.92 0.24
C ALA A 173 8.35 -8.47 0.69
N LEU A 174 8.41 -7.77 1.81
CA LEU A 174 9.67 -7.40 2.45
C LEU A 174 10.35 -8.65 3.01
N PRO A 175 11.69 -8.76 2.93
CA PRO A 175 12.40 -9.86 3.55
C PRO A 175 12.13 -9.89 5.07
N PRO A 176 11.98 -11.08 5.67
CA PRO A 176 11.79 -11.17 7.11
C PRO A 176 13.06 -10.71 7.82
N ALA A 177 12.92 -9.75 8.72
CA ALA A 177 13.98 -9.31 9.62
C ALA A 177 14.11 -10.26 10.83
N ALA A 178 12.99 -10.84 11.28
CA ALA A 178 12.96 -11.85 12.33
C ALA A 178 11.85 -12.88 12.08
N THR A 179 11.93 -14.01 12.78
CA THR A 179 10.84 -14.99 12.86
C THR A 179 10.57 -15.29 14.32
N LEU A 180 9.37 -14.96 14.79
CA LEU A 180 9.00 -15.04 16.20
C LEU A 180 7.92 -16.10 16.43
N GLY A 181 8.09 -16.90 17.47
CA GLY A 181 7.03 -17.76 17.99
C GLY A 181 6.33 -17.09 19.17
N PHE A 182 5.00 -16.99 19.11
CA PHE A 182 4.21 -16.43 20.20
C PHE A 182 3.42 -17.53 20.89
N ASP A 183 3.48 -17.57 22.21
CA ASP A 183 2.46 -18.28 23.00
C ASP A 183 1.13 -17.51 22.93
N GLU A 184 0.03 -18.18 23.29
CA GLU A 184 -1.32 -17.60 23.22
C GLU A 184 -1.42 -16.28 24.00
N GLY A 185 -0.80 -16.19 25.18
CA GLY A 185 -0.84 -14.97 26.01
C GLY A 185 -0.16 -13.79 25.32
N ARG A 186 1.01 -13.99 24.72
CA ARG A 186 1.72 -12.95 23.96
C ARG A 186 0.96 -12.55 22.70
N LEU A 187 0.36 -13.51 22.01
CA LEU A 187 -0.42 -13.25 20.80
C LEU A 187 -1.67 -12.40 21.11
N GLN A 188 -2.39 -12.73 22.19
CA GLN A 188 -3.53 -11.95 22.65
C GLN A 188 -3.12 -10.55 23.12
N LEU A 189 -1.97 -10.42 23.78
CA LEU A 189 -1.42 -9.11 24.15
C LEU A 189 -1.13 -8.25 22.91
N LEU A 190 -0.52 -8.80 21.87
CA LEU A 190 -0.25 -8.06 20.63
C LEU A 190 -1.55 -7.61 19.94
N ARG A 191 -2.54 -8.51 19.85
CA ARG A 191 -3.87 -8.19 19.31
C ARG A 191 -4.54 -7.08 20.11
N LEU A 192 -4.49 -7.16 21.44
CA LEU A 192 -5.02 -6.14 22.33
C LEU A 192 -4.30 -4.79 22.14
N ALA A 193 -2.97 -4.80 22.10
CA ALA A 193 -2.18 -3.59 21.93
C ALA A 193 -2.49 -2.88 20.61
N LEU A 194 -2.66 -3.65 19.52
CA LEU A 194 -3.06 -3.11 18.21
C LEU A 194 -4.45 -2.49 18.25
N LEU A 195 -5.44 -3.21 18.79
CA LEU A 195 -6.80 -2.71 18.92
C LEU A 195 -6.85 -1.45 19.79
N LEU A 196 -6.17 -1.47 20.94
CA LEU A 196 -6.09 -0.32 21.83
C LEU A 196 -5.47 0.89 21.13
N THR A 197 -4.36 0.69 20.41
CA THR A 197 -3.68 1.76 19.67
C THR A 197 -4.59 2.35 18.59
N GLN A 198 -5.34 1.50 17.89
CA GLN A 198 -6.31 1.93 16.88
C GLN A 198 -7.45 2.76 17.51
N GLU A 199 -8.07 2.27 18.58
CA GLU A 199 -9.14 2.98 19.29
C GLU A 199 -8.66 4.33 19.86
N LEU A 200 -7.49 4.36 20.52
CA LEU A 200 -6.93 5.58 21.07
C LEU A 200 -6.62 6.62 19.98
N ARG A 201 -6.18 6.20 18.79
CA ARG A 201 -5.88 7.10 17.66
C ARG A 201 -7.14 7.68 17.01
N HIS A 202 -8.23 6.92 16.97
CA HIS A 202 -9.50 7.39 16.37
C HIS A 202 -10.44 8.09 17.37
N THR A 203 -10.12 8.05 18.67
CA THR A 203 -10.88 8.76 19.70
C THR A 203 -10.71 10.29 19.54
N THR A 204 -11.63 10.89 18.80
CA THR A 204 -11.71 12.34 18.53
C THR A 204 -12.55 13.11 19.56
N ALA A 205 -13.22 12.40 20.47
CA ALA A 205 -14.16 12.98 21.42
C ALA A 205 -13.45 13.49 22.69
N ALA A 206 -13.08 14.76 22.68
CA ALA A 206 -13.03 15.62 23.88
C ALA A 206 -12.09 15.26 25.05
N SER A 207 -11.08 14.42 24.88
CA SER A 207 -10.09 14.21 25.96
C SER A 207 -8.95 15.23 25.85
N ALA A 208 -8.71 16.00 26.91
CA ALA A 208 -7.54 16.87 27.04
C ALA A 208 -6.23 16.08 27.24
N HIS A 209 -6.29 14.75 27.21
CA HIS A 209 -5.21 13.88 27.64
C HIS A 209 -4.00 14.02 26.71
N PRO A 210 -2.79 14.31 27.25
CA PRO A 210 -1.59 14.54 26.44
C PRO A 210 -1.27 13.38 25.49
N LEU A 211 -1.50 12.13 25.91
CA LEU A 211 -1.30 10.93 25.09
C LEU A 211 -2.11 10.99 23.78
N LEU A 212 -3.42 11.27 23.85
CA LEU A 212 -4.28 11.24 22.64
C LEU A 212 -3.89 12.36 21.65
N LYS A 213 -3.40 13.49 22.14
CA LYS A 213 -2.94 14.60 21.30
C LYS A 213 -1.63 14.27 20.57
N ALA A 214 -0.77 13.48 21.18
CA ALA A 214 0.56 13.16 20.68
C ALA A 214 0.59 11.85 19.86
N LEU A 215 -0.37 10.94 20.03
CA LEU A 215 -0.44 9.72 19.23
C LEU A 215 -0.46 9.94 17.70
N PRO A 216 -1.14 10.96 17.15
CA PRO A 216 -1.09 11.25 15.72
C PRO A 216 0.28 11.69 15.20
N SER A 217 1.23 12.11 16.06
CA SER A 217 2.57 12.52 15.61
C SER A 217 3.55 11.36 15.43
N LEU A 218 3.16 10.12 15.75
CA LEU A 218 3.97 8.92 15.52
C LEU A 218 3.89 8.55 14.02
N THR A 219 4.98 8.77 13.29
CA THR A 219 4.98 8.69 11.82
C THR A 219 4.90 7.25 11.28
N THR A 220 5.36 6.28 12.06
CA THR A 220 5.40 4.86 11.71
C THR A 220 4.11 4.10 12.07
N LEU A 221 3.18 4.72 12.81
CA LEU A 221 1.85 4.17 13.10
C LEU A 221 0.83 4.63 12.04
N SER A 222 0.86 4.05 10.84
CA SER A 222 -0.17 4.30 9.83
C SER A 222 -1.37 3.36 9.99
N ASP A 223 -2.57 3.85 9.69
CA ASP A 223 -3.82 3.08 9.84
C ASP A 223 -3.79 1.81 8.99
N SER A 224 -3.33 1.92 7.74
CA SER A 224 -3.21 0.77 6.84
C SER A 224 -2.19 -0.26 7.29
N ALA A 225 -1.11 0.14 7.97
CA ALA A 225 -0.13 -0.81 8.50
C ALA A 225 -0.66 -1.54 9.74
N ILE A 226 -1.41 -0.85 10.62
CA ILE A 226 -2.07 -1.44 11.78
C ILE A 226 -3.13 -2.45 11.34
N GLU A 227 -3.97 -2.10 10.36
CA GLU A 227 -5.00 -3.01 9.84
C GLU A 227 -4.40 -4.26 9.20
N ALA A 228 -3.33 -4.10 8.42
CA ALA A 228 -2.64 -5.21 7.78
C ALA A 228 -2.04 -6.19 8.80
N ILE A 229 -1.32 -5.70 9.82
CA ILE A 229 -0.74 -6.58 10.84
C ILE A 229 -1.81 -7.19 11.75
N THR A 230 -2.91 -6.48 12.02
CA THR A 230 -4.04 -7.00 12.79
C THR A 230 -4.70 -8.18 12.07
N THR A 231 -4.96 -8.03 10.77
CA THR A 231 -5.48 -9.10 9.92
C THR A 231 -4.54 -10.28 9.87
N ARG A 232 -3.23 -10.03 9.79
CA ARG A 232 -2.26 -11.14 9.78
C ARG A 232 -2.19 -11.85 11.12
N LEU A 233 -2.14 -11.12 12.22
CA LEU A 233 -2.08 -11.72 13.56
C LEU A 233 -3.37 -12.43 13.96
N SER A 234 -4.53 -12.08 13.41
CA SER A 234 -5.79 -12.80 13.67
C SER A 234 -5.81 -14.20 13.05
N ALA A 235 -5.08 -14.40 11.94
CA ALA A 235 -4.95 -15.69 11.26
C ALA A 235 -3.86 -16.61 11.86
N VAL A 236 -2.98 -16.10 12.72
CA VAL A 236 -1.86 -16.85 13.32
C VAL A 236 -2.35 -17.67 14.52
N GLU A 237 -1.90 -18.92 14.61
CA GLU A 237 -2.16 -19.79 15.77
C GLU A 237 -1.03 -19.71 16.81
N ALA A 238 -1.34 -20.00 18.08
CA ALA A 238 -0.31 -20.06 19.12
C ALA A 238 0.73 -21.14 18.83
N GLY A 239 2.01 -20.79 19.03
CA GLY A 239 3.15 -21.64 18.73
C GLY A 239 3.62 -21.60 17.28
N GLU A 240 2.86 -20.98 16.38
CA GLU A 240 3.28 -20.75 15.00
C GLU A 240 4.41 -19.72 14.94
N ARG A 241 5.34 -19.94 14.01
CA ARG A 241 6.47 -19.05 13.76
C ARG A 241 6.06 -17.99 12.73
N LEU A 242 5.90 -16.77 13.17
CA LEU A 242 5.54 -15.63 12.34
C LEU A 242 6.79 -14.90 11.83
N PRO A 243 7.07 -14.92 10.51
CA PRO A 243 8.04 -14.01 9.92
C PRO A 243 7.54 -12.55 10.02
N LEU A 244 8.43 -11.66 10.44
CA LEU A 244 8.16 -10.22 10.57
C LEU A 244 9.22 -9.45 9.80
N SER A 245 8.78 -8.53 8.93
CA SER A 245 9.65 -7.55 8.29
C SER A 245 10.06 -6.45 9.28
N LEU A 246 11.11 -5.69 8.96
CA LEU A 246 11.59 -4.61 9.83
C LEU A 246 10.51 -3.54 10.12
N PRO A 247 9.70 -3.07 9.15
CA PRO A 247 8.61 -2.13 9.44
C PRO A 247 7.55 -2.70 10.39
N GLU A 248 7.25 -3.99 10.28
CA GLU A 248 6.29 -4.65 11.19
C GLU A 248 6.84 -4.78 12.60
N LEU A 249 8.13 -5.09 12.74
CA LEU A 249 8.80 -5.08 14.04
C LEU A 249 8.75 -3.70 14.68
N VAL A 250 9.06 -2.65 13.92
CA VAL A 250 9.01 -1.25 14.39
C VAL A 250 7.58 -0.85 14.79
N LEU A 251 6.58 -1.23 14.00
CA LEU A 251 5.18 -0.97 14.32
C LEU A 251 4.76 -1.68 15.61
N LEU A 252 5.04 -2.98 15.75
CA LEU A 252 4.72 -3.73 16.97
C LEU A 252 5.47 -3.18 18.19
N TYR A 253 6.72 -2.74 18.00
CA TYR A 253 7.52 -2.07 19.04
C TYR A 253 6.83 -0.79 19.54
N GLN A 254 6.35 0.08 18.64
CA GLN A 254 5.65 1.30 19.04
C GLN A 254 4.27 1.02 19.63
N VAL A 255 3.51 0.10 19.05
CA VAL A 255 2.19 -0.31 19.55
C VAL A 255 2.28 -0.83 20.99
N LEU A 256 3.31 -1.61 21.31
CA LEU A 256 3.52 -2.09 22.68
C LEU A 256 3.93 -0.98 23.64
N HIS A 257 4.69 0.02 23.18
CA HIS A 257 4.97 1.21 23.99
C HIS A 257 3.72 2.05 24.24
N VAL A 258 2.90 2.28 23.21
CA VAL A 258 1.62 2.99 23.35
C VAL A 258 0.71 2.25 24.31
N CYS A 259 0.62 0.93 24.19
CA CYS A 259 -0.13 0.08 25.12
C CYS A 259 0.38 0.24 26.55
N ALA A 260 1.69 0.13 26.78
CA ALA A 260 2.28 0.34 28.11
C ALA A 260 2.00 1.74 28.66
N LEU A 261 2.16 2.79 27.85
CA LEU A 261 1.85 4.16 28.24
C LEU A 261 0.37 4.35 28.54
N ALA A 262 -0.54 3.72 27.80
CA ALA A 262 -1.98 3.78 28.06
C ALA A 262 -2.39 3.09 29.37
N PHE A 263 -1.66 2.06 29.81
CA PHE A 263 -1.90 1.43 31.12
C PHE A 263 -1.30 2.20 32.30
N VAL A 264 -0.25 2.98 32.05
CA VAL A 264 0.44 3.81 33.07
C VAL A 264 -0.18 5.20 33.19
N SER A 265 -0.64 5.77 32.08
CA SER A 265 -1.44 6.99 32.06
C SER A 265 -2.90 6.65 32.34
N ASP A 266 -3.61 7.48 33.11
CA ASP A 266 -5.01 7.25 33.49
C ASP A 266 -5.99 7.40 32.30
N VAL A 267 -5.49 7.35 31.06
CA VAL A 267 -6.25 7.57 29.83
C VAL A 267 -7.41 6.60 29.70
N LEU A 268 -7.21 5.33 30.07
CA LEU A 268 -8.26 4.30 30.02
C LEU A 268 -9.38 4.59 31.02
N GLY A 269 -9.04 5.09 32.21
CA GLY A 269 -9.98 5.60 33.21
C GLY A 269 -10.73 6.82 32.70
N THR A 270 -10.04 7.80 32.11
CA THR A 270 -10.67 9.01 31.56
C THR A 270 -11.64 8.73 30.40
N LEU A 271 -11.43 7.65 29.67
CA LEU A 271 -12.28 7.23 28.56
C LEU A 271 -13.38 6.24 28.99
N GLY A 272 -13.43 5.84 30.27
CA GLY A 272 -14.37 4.84 30.77
C GLY A 272 -14.18 3.45 30.15
N LEU A 273 -13.00 3.16 29.62
CA LEU A 273 -12.67 1.91 28.91
C LEU A 273 -12.18 0.80 29.86
N GLU A 274 -11.98 1.09 31.14
CA GLU A 274 -11.51 0.09 32.13
C GLU A 274 -12.46 -1.11 32.26
N ASP A 275 -13.77 -0.89 32.14
CA ASP A 275 -14.79 -1.95 32.24
C ASP A 275 -15.01 -2.72 30.92
N ALA A 276 -14.49 -2.20 29.80
CA ALA A 276 -14.68 -2.77 28.46
C ALA A 276 -13.54 -3.71 28.03
N LEU A 277 -12.43 -3.74 28.76
CA LEU A 277 -11.30 -4.60 28.46
C LEU A 277 -11.61 -6.03 28.92
N PRO A 278 -11.50 -7.05 28.03
CA PRO A 278 -11.71 -8.44 28.41
C PRO A 278 -10.61 -8.88 29.38
N LEU A 279 -10.92 -8.87 30.67
CA LEU A 279 -10.14 -9.56 31.69
C LEU A 279 -10.34 -11.05 31.44
N ALA A 280 -9.40 -11.70 30.75
CA ALA A 280 -9.40 -13.15 30.65
C ALA A 280 -9.41 -13.74 32.08
N ASP A 281 -10.33 -14.67 32.33
CA ASP A 281 -10.39 -15.50 33.55
C ASP A 281 -9.15 -16.41 33.63
N TYR A 282 -7.98 -15.83 33.88
CA TYR A 282 -6.84 -16.59 34.35
C TYR A 282 -6.97 -16.74 35.87
N PRO A 283 -6.82 -17.96 36.43
CA PRO A 283 -6.89 -18.19 37.87
C PRO A 283 -5.58 -17.75 38.51
N VAL A 284 -5.36 -16.43 38.55
CA VAL A 284 -4.41 -15.79 39.45
C VAL A 284 -5.24 -14.87 40.30
N ALA A 285 -5.22 -15.08 41.62
CA ALA A 285 -5.98 -14.29 42.57
C ALA A 285 -5.85 -12.79 42.26
N ALA A 286 -6.90 -12.22 41.66
CA ALA A 286 -6.87 -10.92 41.01
C ALA A 286 -6.94 -9.82 42.07
N THR A 287 -5.79 -9.30 42.46
CA THR A 287 -5.68 -7.90 42.89
C THR A 287 -5.58 -7.02 41.64
N PRO A 288 -6.29 -5.88 41.58
CA PRO A 288 -6.39 -5.02 40.39
C PRO A 288 -5.05 -4.51 39.81
N GLY A 289 -3.93 -4.66 40.53
CA GLY A 289 -2.59 -4.32 40.04
C GLY A 289 -1.88 -5.42 39.23
N THR A 290 -2.33 -6.68 39.29
CA THR A 290 -1.60 -7.83 38.71
C THR A 290 -1.69 -7.91 37.19
N SER A 291 -2.83 -7.55 36.60
CA SER A 291 -3.04 -7.58 35.14
C SER A 291 -2.26 -6.46 34.42
N ARG A 292 -2.29 -5.22 34.94
CA ARG A 292 -1.50 -4.10 34.39
C ARG A 292 0.01 -4.38 34.46
N GLN A 293 0.46 -4.97 35.57
CA GLN A 293 1.87 -5.37 35.75
C GLN A 293 2.29 -6.50 34.80
N ALA A 294 1.41 -7.47 34.54
CA ALA A 294 1.68 -8.55 33.59
C ALA A 294 1.80 -8.04 32.14
N VAL A 295 0.88 -7.15 31.73
CA VAL A 295 0.91 -6.49 30.42
C VAL A 295 2.19 -5.67 30.25
N ALA A 296 2.55 -4.86 31.26
CA ALA A 296 3.77 -4.07 31.24
C ALA A 296 5.03 -4.96 31.14
N ALA A 297 5.12 -6.03 31.93
CA ALA A 297 6.27 -6.94 31.92
C ALA A 297 6.46 -7.64 30.56
N LEU A 298 5.37 -8.07 29.94
CA LEU A 298 5.40 -8.71 28.62
C LEU A 298 5.77 -7.71 27.51
N ALA A 299 5.23 -6.48 27.56
CA ALA A 299 5.61 -5.41 26.65
C ALA A 299 7.10 -5.08 26.78
N THR A 300 7.60 -4.90 28.01
CA THR A 300 9.02 -4.63 28.29
C THR A 300 9.94 -5.73 27.77
N GLY A 301 9.52 -7.00 27.86
CA GLY A 301 10.29 -8.13 27.34
C GLY A 301 10.50 -8.07 25.82
N PHE A 302 9.45 -7.77 25.06
CA PHE A 302 9.54 -7.59 23.61
C PHE A 302 10.34 -6.33 23.24
N ILE A 303 10.05 -5.21 23.90
CA ILE A 303 10.75 -3.93 23.70
C ILE A 303 12.26 -4.09 23.91
N GLY A 304 12.66 -4.68 25.05
CA GLY A 304 14.07 -4.88 25.37
C GLY A 304 14.78 -5.89 24.47
N TRP A 305 14.02 -6.79 23.82
CA TRP A 305 14.58 -7.65 22.78
C TRP A 305 14.79 -6.88 21.47
N VAL A 306 13.82 -6.09 21.01
CA VAL A 306 13.97 -5.25 19.80
C VAL A 306 15.11 -4.26 19.95
N ASP A 307 15.23 -3.59 21.10
CA ASP A 307 16.34 -2.66 21.38
C ASP A 307 17.72 -3.33 21.31
N ARG A 308 17.80 -4.61 21.73
CA ARG A 308 19.05 -5.36 21.73
C ARG A 308 19.45 -5.81 20.33
N GLU A 309 18.50 -6.37 19.57
CA GLU A 309 18.78 -6.98 18.27
C GLU A 309 18.79 -5.95 17.13
N PHE A 310 17.95 -4.91 17.22
CA PHE A 310 17.72 -3.95 16.14
C PHE A 310 17.96 -2.49 16.55
N GLY A 311 18.49 -2.22 17.74
CA GLY A 311 18.68 -0.84 18.23
C GLY A 311 19.64 0.03 17.41
N GLN A 312 20.42 -0.56 16.50
CA GLN A 312 21.27 0.17 15.56
C GLN A 312 20.57 0.49 14.23
N GLU A 313 19.40 -0.08 13.97
CA GLU A 313 18.62 0.21 12.77
C GLU A 313 18.07 1.64 12.83
N PRO A 314 18.26 2.47 11.79
CA PRO A 314 17.83 3.87 11.79
C PRO A 314 16.33 4.03 12.09
N THR A 315 15.50 3.12 11.58
CA THR A 315 14.05 3.14 11.79
C THR A 315 13.66 2.82 13.24
N VAL A 316 14.41 1.95 13.92
CA VAL A 316 14.19 1.64 15.34
C VAL A 316 14.66 2.81 16.20
N GLN A 317 15.79 3.44 15.85
CA GLN A 317 16.27 4.64 16.53
C GLN A 317 15.27 5.80 16.43
N GLN A 318 14.72 6.04 15.25
CA GLN A 318 13.66 7.04 15.05
C GLN A 318 12.44 6.70 15.90
N ALA A 319 11.92 5.47 15.82
CA ALA A 319 10.77 5.05 16.60
C ALA A 319 10.98 5.21 18.11
N ARG A 320 12.20 4.94 18.59
CA ARG A 320 12.58 5.16 19.99
C ARG A 320 12.60 6.65 20.37
N GLN A 321 13.08 7.52 19.49
CA GLN A 321 13.03 8.98 19.72
C GLN A 321 11.59 9.48 19.79
N GLU A 322 10.73 9.03 18.88
CA GLU A 322 9.31 9.38 18.86
C GLU A 322 8.60 8.94 20.15
N ILE A 323 8.86 7.71 20.61
CA ILE A 323 8.30 7.20 21.87
C ILE A 323 8.87 7.93 23.09
N ALA A 324 10.16 8.28 23.10
CA ALA A 324 10.76 9.05 24.18
C ALA A 324 10.11 10.44 24.30
N ALA A 325 9.91 11.13 23.17
CA ALA A 325 9.18 12.40 23.12
C ALA A 325 7.73 12.25 23.61
N LEU A 326 7.06 11.14 23.28
CA LEU A 326 5.71 10.84 23.77
C LEU A 326 5.68 10.63 25.29
N ALA A 327 6.65 9.92 25.85
CA ALA A 327 6.76 9.67 27.29
C ALA A 327 7.07 10.96 28.07
N GLU A 328 7.91 11.85 27.53
CA GLU A 328 8.22 13.15 28.13
C GLU A 328 6.99 14.06 28.25
N LEU A 329 6.02 13.95 27.33
CA LEU A 329 4.77 14.71 27.39
C LEU A 329 3.79 14.23 28.48
N LEU A 330 4.06 13.07 29.10
CA LEU A 330 3.21 12.42 30.10
C LEU A 330 3.76 12.50 31.52
N GLY A 331 5.04 12.86 31.69
CA GLY A 331 5.70 13.06 32.99
C GLY A 331 5.62 14.50 33.48
#